data_AF-A0A831SJ02-F1
#
_entry.id   AF-A0A831SJ02-F1
#
_cell.length_a   1.000
_cell.length_b   1.000
_cell.length_c   1.000
_cell.angle_alpha   90.00
_cell.angle_beta   90.00
_cell.angle_gamma   90.00
#
_symmetry.space_group_name_H-M   'P 1'
#
loop_
_entity.id
_entity.type
_entity.pdbx_description
1 polymer ?
#
loop_
_entity_poly.entity_id
_entity_poly.type
_entity_poly.pdbx_seq_one_letter_code
_entity_poly.pdbx_strand_id
1 'polypeptide(L)'
;MKKIIEEAISRNNNEEKTKKAAPKVKSSPQRTIRGTDRKELEELLSSLTTTIRVVGCGGAGTNTIDRCVEEGITGADLIALNTDAQHLLISNAPTKILIGRHITRGLGAGSLPQVGEEAALDSEADIRNAVEGSDMVFVTCGLGGGTGTGSAPIVARLAKEAGALTI
;
A
#
# COMPACT_ATOMS: atom_id res chain seq x y z
N MET A 1 4.29 60.37 12.27
CA MET A 1 4.77 58.97 12.10
C MET A 1 6.22 58.72 12.57
N LYS A 2 7.04 59.72 12.94
CA LYS A 2 8.39 59.47 13.53
C LYS A 2 8.39 59.17 15.05
N LYS A 3 7.38 59.62 15.80
CA LYS A 3 7.28 59.42 17.28
C LYS A 3 7.02 57.98 17.75
N ILE A 4 6.31 57.17 16.97
CA ILE A 4 5.95 55.78 17.36
C ILE A 4 7.17 54.85 17.25
N ILE A 5 8.08 55.15 16.31
CA ILE A 5 9.29 54.35 16.07
C ILE A 5 10.36 54.64 17.15
N GLU A 6 10.48 55.88 17.62
CA GLU A 6 11.40 56.26 18.71
C GLU A 6 10.95 55.73 20.09
N GLU A 7 9.65 55.65 20.36
CA GLU A 7 9.12 55.02 21.59
C GLU A 7 9.32 53.50 21.62
N ALA A 8 9.33 52.83 20.47
CA ALA A 8 9.60 51.39 20.40
C ALA A 8 11.09 51.05 20.63
N ILE A 9 11.99 51.89 20.12
CA ILE A 9 13.45 51.71 20.26
C ILE A 9 13.92 52.00 21.70
N SER A 10 13.28 52.94 22.40
CA SER A 10 13.62 53.28 23.79
C SER A 10 13.15 52.26 24.83
N ARG A 11 12.12 51.46 24.53
CA ARG A 11 11.69 50.35 25.40
C ARG A 11 12.64 49.15 25.36
N ASN A 12 13.22 48.86 24.20
CA ASN A 12 14.11 47.71 24.02
C ASN A 12 15.48 47.89 24.70
N ASN A 13 15.98 49.13 24.81
CA ASN A 13 17.30 49.42 25.39
C ASN A 13 17.33 49.44 26.94
N ASN A 14 16.17 49.45 27.60
CA ASN A 14 16.10 49.41 29.07
C ASN A 14 16.05 47.98 29.64
N GLU A 15 15.72 46.97 28.84
CA GLU A 15 15.72 45.56 29.26
C GLU A 15 17.15 44.96 29.31
N GLU A 16 18.13 45.58 28.65
CA GLU A 16 19.52 45.10 28.67
C GLU A 16 20.34 45.50 29.92
N LYS A 17 19.85 46.42 30.78
CA LYS A 17 20.64 46.94 31.91
C LYS A 17 20.41 46.29 33.28
N THR A 18 19.50 45.33 33.42
CA THR A 18 19.30 44.59 34.67
C THR A 18 19.92 43.19 34.63
N LYS A 19 21.25 43.11 34.70
CA LYS A 19 21.93 41.90 35.18
C LYS A 19 21.65 41.75 36.69
N LYS A 20 21.22 40.57 37.15
CA LYS A 20 22.01 39.73 38.10
C LYS A 20 21.33 38.40 38.49
N ALA A 21 22.15 37.34 38.32
CA ALA A 21 22.27 36.09 39.08
C ALA A 21 21.21 34.97 38.89
N ALA A 22 21.56 33.99 38.03
CA ALA A 22 21.11 32.60 38.12
C ALA A 22 22.24 31.66 37.63
N PRO A 23 22.30 30.40 38.09
CA PRO A 23 23.54 29.68 38.38
C PRO A 23 24.28 29.16 37.14
N LYS A 24 25.60 29.01 37.26
CA LYS A 24 26.45 28.32 36.27
C LYS A 24 25.98 26.87 36.10
N VAL A 25 25.18 26.60 35.06
CA VAL A 25 24.92 25.25 34.58
C VAL A 25 26.23 24.76 33.95
N LYS A 26 26.81 23.70 34.52
CA LYS A 26 27.96 23.00 33.91
C LYS A 26 27.54 22.63 32.48
N SER A 27 28.30 23.08 31.48
CA SER A 27 28.09 22.72 30.09
C SER A 27 28.15 21.20 29.97
N SER A 28 26.99 20.57 29.81
CA SER A 28 26.90 19.21 29.27
C SER A 28 27.61 19.19 27.92
N PRO A 29 28.31 18.09 27.56
CA PRO A 29 28.95 18.01 26.27
C PRO A 29 27.88 18.21 25.20
N GLN A 30 28.01 19.25 24.38
CA GLN A 30 27.18 19.44 23.20
C GLN A 30 27.35 18.19 22.34
N ARG A 31 26.36 17.30 22.41
CA ARG A 31 26.23 16.18 21.49
C ARG A 31 26.04 16.81 20.13
N THR A 32 27.11 16.90 19.35
CA THR A 32 27.08 17.42 18.00
C THR A 32 26.16 16.49 17.23
N ILE A 33 24.94 16.93 16.96
CA ILE A 33 24.03 16.20 16.08
C ILE A 33 24.72 16.22 14.72
N ARG A 34 25.31 15.10 14.31
CA ARG A 34 25.73 14.92 12.91
C ARG A 34 24.46 15.08 12.08
N GLY A 35 24.36 16.18 11.34
CA GLY A 35 23.31 16.31 10.33
C GLY A 35 23.51 15.19 9.30
N THR A 36 22.48 14.42 9.02
CA THR A 36 22.47 13.44 7.94
C THR A 36 22.57 14.18 6.62
N ASP A 37 23.47 13.75 5.72
CA ASP A 37 23.62 14.39 4.42
C ASP A 37 22.31 14.23 3.61
N ARG A 38 21.88 15.29 2.93
CA ARG A 38 20.64 15.28 2.11
C ARG A 38 20.60 14.09 1.16
N LYS A 39 21.74 13.75 0.56
CA LYS A 39 21.88 12.64 -0.39
C LYS A 39 21.67 11.27 0.27
N GLU A 40 22.18 11.09 1.49
CA GLU A 40 22.00 9.87 2.28
C GLU A 40 20.53 9.70 2.70
N LEU A 41 19.86 10.81 3.02
CA LEU A 41 18.43 10.81 3.32
C LEU A 41 17.57 10.49 2.09
N GLU A 42 17.92 11.03 0.92
CA GLU A 42 17.24 10.73 -0.35
C GLU A 42 17.42 9.26 -0.77
N GLU A 43 18.62 8.69 -0.63
CA GLU A 43 18.90 7.27 -0.89
C GLU A 43 18.13 6.35 0.08
N LEU A 44 18.07 6.70 1.37
CA LEU A 44 17.30 5.96 2.35
C LEU A 44 15.79 5.99 2.03
N LEU A 45 15.24 7.16 1.72
CA LEU A 45 13.82 7.31 1.35
C LEU A 45 13.48 6.54 0.08
N SER A 46 14.38 6.52 -0.91
CA SER A 46 14.22 5.71 -2.12
C SER A 46 14.16 4.21 -1.83
N SER A 47 14.84 3.74 -0.78
CA SER A 47 14.83 2.32 -0.40
C SER A 47 13.61 1.90 0.43
N LEU A 48 12.81 2.88 0.90
CA LEU A 48 11.64 2.66 1.75
C LEU A 48 10.32 2.57 0.95
N THR A 49 10.40 2.40 -0.37
CA THR A 49 9.20 2.28 -1.22
C THR A 49 8.46 0.99 -0.90
N THR A 50 7.24 1.11 -0.41
CA THR A 50 6.37 -0.03 -0.09
C THR A 50 5.71 -0.57 -1.36
N THR A 51 5.84 -1.88 -1.58
CA THR A 51 5.19 -2.59 -2.68
C THR A 51 3.81 -3.05 -2.24
N ILE A 52 2.78 -2.36 -2.72
CA ILE A 52 1.37 -2.65 -2.42
C ILE A 52 0.73 -3.34 -3.61
N ARG A 53 -0.05 -4.40 -3.37
CA ARG A 53 -0.84 -5.08 -4.40
C ARG A 53 -2.30 -5.19 -3.99
N VAL A 54 -3.21 -5.01 -4.95
CA VAL A 54 -4.64 -5.20 -4.75
C VAL A 54 -5.10 -6.31 -5.69
N VAL A 55 -5.58 -7.42 -5.11
CA VAL A 55 -6.03 -8.61 -5.84
C VAL A 55 -7.55 -8.72 -5.75
N GLY A 56 -8.22 -8.46 -6.87
CA GLY A 56 -9.67 -8.61 -7.03
C GLY A 56 -10.04 -10.02 -7.46
N CYS A 57 -10.72 -10.76 -6.59
CA CYS A 57 -11.12 -12.15 -6.84
C CYS A 57 -12.57 -12.27 -7.32
N GLY A 58 -12.77 -13.00 -8.43
CA GLY A 58 -14.07 -13.25 -9.04
C GLY A 58 -14.68 -12.00 -9.68
N GLY A 59 -15.96 -12.06 -10.03
CA GLY A 59 -16.59 -11.00 -10.82
C GLY A 59 -16.69 -9.65 -10.10
N ALA A 60 -17.17 -9.64 -8.86
CA ALA A 60 -17.23 -8.41 -8.07
C ALA A 60 -15.83 -7.83 -7.80
N GLY A 61 -14.84 -8.67 -7.48
CA GLY A 61 -13.45 -8.23 -7.30
C GLY A 61 -12.86 -7.65 -8.57
N THR A 62 -13.09 -8.29 -9.73
CA THR A 62 -12.66 -7.79 -11.05
C THR A 62 -13.26 -6.40 -11.33
N ASN A 63 -14.57 -6.22 -11.09
CA ASN A 63 -15.22 -4.93 -11.26
C ASN A 63 -14.67 -3.86 -10.31
N THR A 64 -14.31 -4.23 -9.07
CA THR A 64 -13.64 -3.32 -8.13
C THR A 64 -12.29 -2.87 -8.68
N ILE A 65 -11.49 -3.80 -9.21
CA ILE A 65 -10.19 -3.48 -9.81
C ILE A 65 -10.35 -2.56 -11.03
N ASP A 66 -11.32 -2.85 -11.90
CA ASP A 66 -11.62 -1.98 -13.05
C ASP A 66 -11.95 -0.57 -12.58
N ARG A 67 -12.74 -0.43 -11.50
CA ARG A 67 -13.05 0.88 -10.93
C ARG A 67 -11.80 1.58 -10.39
N CYS A 68 -10.90 0.86 -9.72
CA CYS A 68 -9.64 1.42 -9.25
C CYS A 68 -8.77 1.94 -10.41
N VAL A 69 -8.80 1.26 -11.56
CA VAL A 69 -8.11 1.71 -12.78
C VAL A 69 -8.76 2.96 -13.33
N GLU A 70 -10.09 2.98 -13.46
CA GLU A 70 -10.86 4.13 -13.97
C GLU A 70 -10.65 5.39 -13.14
N GLU A 71 -10.62 5.26 -11.81
CA GLU A 71 -10.40 6.37 -10.88
C GLU A 71 -8.92 6.78 -10.78
N GLY A 72 -8.00 6.06 -11.45
CA GLY A 72 -6.58 6.41 -11.50
C GLY A 72 -5.85 6.18 -10.17
N ILE A 73 -6.18 5.10 -9.44
CA ILE A 73 -5.43 4.73 -8.24
C ILE A 73 -3.97 4.43 -8.62
N THR A 74 -3.05 5.10 -7.93
CA THR A 74 -1.59 4.95 -8.13
C THR A 74 -0.93 4.43 -6.86
N GLY A 75 0.27 3.85 -7.00
CA GLY A 75 1.04 3.32 -5.88
C GLY A 75 0.65 1.90 -5.43
N ALA A 76 -0.18 1.21 -6.21
CA ALA A 76 -0.48 -0.21 -6.00
C ALA A 76 -0.57 -0.95 -7.34
N ASP A 77 -0.09 -2.20 -7.38
CA ASP A 77 -0.32 -3.07 -8.53
C ASP A 77 -1.74 -3.64 -8.46
N LEU A 78 -2.52 -3.36 -9.50
CA LEU A 78 -3.92 -3.77 -9.61
C LEU A 78 -4.04 -5.08 -10.39
N ILE A 79 -4.55 -6.12 -9.73
CA ILE A 79 -4.59 -7.49 -10.25
C ILE A 79 -6.02 -8.01 -10.24
N ALA A 80 -6.56 -8.41 -11.38
CA ALA A 80 -7.82 -9.13 -11.48
C ALA A 80 -7.58 -10.64 -11.59
N LEU A 81 -8.27 -11.43 -10.76
CA LEU A 81 -8.19 -12.89 -10.71
C LEU A 81 -9.58 -13.48 -10.88
N ASN A 82 -9.77 -14.35 -11.86
CA ASN A 82 -11.07 -14.95 -12.14
C ASN A 82 -10.94 -16.34 -12.80
N THR A 83 -12.00 -17.14 -12.71
CA THR A 83 -12.16 -18.40 -13.47
C THR A 83 -12.90 -18.18 -14.79
N ASP A 84 -13.61 -17.06 -14.92
CA ASP A 84 -14.32 -16.67 -16.15
C ASP A 84 -13.37 -15.89 -17.07
N ALA A 85 -13.03 -16.50 -18.20
CA ALA A 85 -12.13 -15.89 -19.18
C ALA A 85 -12.78 -14.73 -19.94
N GLN A 86 -14.11 -14.76 -20.13
CA GLN A 86 -14.82 -13.69 -20.83
C GLN A 86 -14.83 -12.43 -19.98
N HIS A 87 -15.06 -12.56 -18.68
CA HIS A 87 -15.03 -11.42 -17.76
C HIS A 87 -13.62 -10.81 -17.67
N LEU A 88 -12.57 -11.64 -17.57
CA LEU A 88 -11.19 -11.13 -17.58
C LEU A 88 -10.81 -10.46 -18.91
N LEU A 89 -11.32 -10.94 -20.03
CA LEU A 89 -11.00 -10.38 -21.35
C LEU A 89 -11.44 -8.92 -21.45
N ILE A 90 -12.66 -8.61 -20.98
CA ILE A 90 -13.24 -7.26 -21.04
C ILE A 90 -12.77 -6.31 -19.93
N SER A 91 -12.16 -6.84 -18.86
CA SER A 91 -11.62 -6.05 -17.76
C SER A 91 -10.49 -5.13 -18.21
N ASN A 92 -10.36 -3.96 -17.58
CA ASN A 92 -9.29 -2.99 -17.80
C ASN A 92 -8.11 -3.18 -16.83
N ALA A 93 -8.14 -4.20 -15.97
CA ALA A 93 -7.06 -4.50 -15.05
C ALA A 93 -5.71 -4.66 -15.77
N PRO A 94 -4.64 -4.00 -15.30
CA PRO A 94 -3.30 -4.11 -15.90
C PRO A 94 -2.76 -5.54 -15.86
N THR A 95 -3.00 -6.23 -14.75
CA THR A 95 -2.59 -7.62 -14.55
C THR A 95 -3.82 -8.50 -14.41
N LYS A 96 -3.86 -9.61 -15.15
CA LYS A 96 -5.00 -10.54 -15.22
C LYS A 96 -4.52 -11.97 -15.00
N ILE A 97 -5.18 -12.69 -14.10
CA ILE A 97 -4.85 -14.08 -13.78
C ILE A 97 -6.10 -14.94 -13.99
N LEU A 98 -6.06 -15.77 -15.03
CA LEU A 98 -7.07 -16.79 -15.26
C LEU A 98 -6.71 -18.05 -14.46
N ILE A 99 -7.47 -18.33 -13.41
CA ILE A 99 -7.27 -19.50 -12.54
C ILE A 99 -8.14 -20.69 -12.96
N GLY A 100 -7.70 -21.89 -12.62
CA GLY A 100 -8.44 -23.14 -12.86
C GLY A 100 -8.69 -23.42 -14.33
N ARG A 101 -7.67 -23.24 -15.20
CA ARG A 101 -7.79 -23.57 -16.63
C ARG A 101 -8.15 -25.04 -16.85
N HIS A 102 -7.61 -25.94 -16.03
CA HIS A 102 -7.90 -27.37 -16.13
C HIS A 102 -9.26 -27.73 -15.50
N ILE A 103 -9.68 -26.98 -14.48
CA ILE A 103 -10.91 -27.23 -13.72
C ILE A 103 -12.14 -26.70 -14.46
N THR A 104 -12.12 -25.43 -14.87
CA THR A 104 -13.30 -24.71 -15.40
C THR A 104 -13.23 -24.49 -16.91
N ARG A 105 -12.04 -24.66 -17.52
CA ARG A 105 -11.78 -24.35 -18.94
C ARG A 105 -12.12 -22.90 -19.32
N GLY A 106 -12.08 -21.99 -18.34
CA GLY A 106 -12.38 -20.58 -18.54
C GLY A 106 -13.87 -20.23 -18.54
N LEU A 107 -14.76 -21.16 -18.16
CA LEU A 107 -16.21 -20.95 -18.14
C LEU A 107 -16.75 -20.41 -16.80
N GLY A 108 -15.89 -20.25 -15.80
CA GLY A 108 -16.29 -19.82 -14.46
C GLY A 108 -16.60 -20.96 -13.48
N ALA A 109 -16.78 -20.60 -12.21
CA ALA A 109 -17.02 -21.53 -11.10
C ALA A 109 -18.50 -21.87 -10.84
N GLY A 110 -19.43 -21.35 -11.64
CA GLY A 110 -20.87 -21.68 -11.54
C GLY A 110 -21.51 -21.41 -10.18
N SER A 111 -21.06 -20.38 -9.47
CA SER A 111 -21.50 -20.05 -8.09
C SER A 111 -21.18 -21.10 -7.02
N LEU A 112 -20.28 -22.04 -7.30
CA LEU A 112 -19.83 -23.05 -6.35
C LEU A 112 -18.48 -22.63 -5.74
N PRO A 113 -18.41 -22.32 -4.43
CA PRO A 113 -17.15 -21.93 -3.78
C PRO A 113 -16.06 -22.99 -3.89
N GLN A 114 -16.42 -24.27 -3.81
CA GLN A 114 -15.47 -25.39 -3.90
C GLN A 114 -14.73 -25.40 -5.24
N VAL A 115 -15.44 -25.09 -6.33
CA VAL A 115 -14.84 -24.98 -7.67
C VAL A 115 -13.89 -23.78 -7.76
N GLY A 116 -14.23 -22.66 -7.10
CA GLY A 116 -13.35 -21.49 -7.02
C GLY A 116 -12.08 -21.77 -6.21
N GLU A 117 -12.19 -22.55 -5.13
CA GLU A 117 -11.08 -22.99 -4.29
C GLU A 117 -10.16 -23.94 -5.06
N GLU A 118 -10.70 -25.01 -5.66
CA GLU A 118 -9.94 -25.95 -6.49
C GLU A 118 -9.24 -25.25 -7.66
N ALA A 119 -9.91 -24.29 -8.30
CA ALA A 119 -9.33 -23.48 -9.36
C ALA A 119 -8.14 -22.64 -8.88
N ALA A 120 -8.23 -22.05 -7.68
CA ALA A 120 -7.13 -21.29 -7.10
C ALA A 120 -5.96 -22.21 -6.70
N LEU A 121 -6.24 -23.41 -6.20
CA LEU A 121 -5.22 -24.41 -5.87
C LEU A 121 -4.50 -24.94 -7.12
N ASP A 122 -5.22 -25.21 -8.22
CA ASP A 122 -4.64 -25.59 -9.51
C ASP A 122 -3.69 -24.51 -10.06
N SER A 123 -3.90 -23.25 -9.68
CA SER A 123 -3.14 -22.09 -10.14
C SER A 123 -2.31 -21.41 -9.04
N GLU A 124 -1.93 -22.15 -7.98
CA GLU A 124 -1.16 -21.57 -6.86
C GLU A 124 0.13 -20.88 -7.30
N ALA A 125 0.85 -21.47 -8.27
CA ALA A 125 2.13 -20.92 -8.74
C ALA A 125 1.95 -19.52 -9.34
N ASP A 126 0.92 -19.33 -10.17
CA ASP A 126 0.61 -18.04 -10.78
C ASP A 126 0.21 -17.00 -9.72
N ILE A 127 -0.60 -17.42 -8.73
CA ILE A 127 -1.02 -16.54 -7.63
C ILE A 127 0.19 -16.15 -6.75
N ARG A 128 1.04 -17.12 -6.40
CA ARG A 128 2.24 -16.89 -5.58
C ARG A 128 3.18 -15.90 -6.26
N ASN A 129 3.46 -16.09 -7.55
CA ASN A 129 4.28 -15.16 -8.33
C ASN A 129 3.70 -13.75 -8.36
N ALA A 130 2.36 -13.62 -8.39
CA ALA A 130 1.71 -12.31 -8.42
C ALA A 130 1.77 -11.54 -7.09
N VAL A 131 1.93 -12.24 -5.96
CA VAL A 131 2.01 -11.63 -4.61
C VAL A 131 3.42 -11.61 -4.03
N GLU A 132 4.39 -12.22 -4.70
CA GLU A 132 5.77 -12.32 -4.23
C GLU A 132 6.45 -10.94 -4.17
N GLY A 133 7.20 -10.70 -3.08
CA GLY A 133 7.87 -9.42 -2.84
C GLY A 133 6.93 -8.26 -2.48
N SER A 134 5.65 -8.53 -2.20
CA SER A 134 4.73 -7.53 -1.66
C SER A 134 4.99 -7.27 -0.18
N ASP A 135 5.03 -6.00 0.21
CA ASP A 135 4.96 -5.62 1.62
C ASP A 135 3.52 -5.70 2.13
N MET A 136 2.56 -5.38 1.27
CA MET A 136 1.13 -5.38 1.60
C MET A 136 0.28 -5.91 0.43
N VAL A 137 -0.70 -6.74 0.74
CA VAL A 137 -1.66 -7.28 -0.21
C VAL A 137 -3.07 -7.07 0.30
N PHE A 138 -3.90 -6.38 -0.48
CA PHE A 138 -5.34 -6.26 -0.25
C PHE A 138 -6.06 -7.31 -1.10
N VAL A 139 -6.86 -8.16 -0.46
CA VAL A 139 -7.69 -9.14 -1.17
C VAL A 139 -9.13 -8.65 -1.14
N THR A 140 -9.67 -8.31 -2.31
CA THR A 140 -11.06 -7.84 -2.44
C THR A 140 -11.91 -8.82 -3.23
N CYS A 141 -13.10 -9.11 -2.74
CA CYS A 141 -14.06 -9.95 -3.44
C CYS A 141 -15.49 -9.65 -2.98
N GLY A 142 -16.46 -9.99 -3.84
CA GLY A 142 -17.85 -10.12 -3.42
C GLY A 142 -18.11 -11.56 -2.97
N LEU A 143 -18.49 -11.74 -1.70
CA LEU A 143 -18.84 -13.05 -1.17
C LEU A 143 -20.22 -13.51 -1.66
N GLY A 144 -20.44 -14.83 -1.67
CA GLY A 144 -21.70 -15.47 -2.07
C GLY A 144 -21.66 -16.10 -3.47
N GLY A 145 -20.70 -15.71 -4.31
CA GLY A 145 -20.41 -16.38 -5.59
C GLY A 145 -19.47 -17.57 -5.45
N GLY A 146 -19.07 -18.18 -6.58
CA GLY A 146 -18.16 -19.32 -6.58
C GLY A 146 -16.69 -18.89 -6.51
N THR A 147 -16.25 -18.14 -7.51
CA THR A 147 -14.85 -17.75 -7.66
C THR A 147 -14.36 -16.91 -6.49
N GLY A 148 -15.01 -15.78 -6.21
CA GLY A 148 -14.56 -14.86 -5.15
C GLY A 148 -14.50 -15.54 -3.78
N THR A 149 -15.55 -16.25 -3.41
CA THR A 149 -15.63 -16.95 -2.11
C THR A 149 -14.63 -18.09 -1.99
N GLY A 150 -14.39 -18.85 -3.05
CA GLY A 150 -13.43 -19.97 -3.04
C GLY A 150 -11.98 -19.54 -3.15
N SER A 151 -11.66 -18.55 -4.00
CA SER A 151 -10.28 -18.18 -4.30
C SER A 151 -9.69 -17.17 -3.31
N ALA A 152 -10.50 -16.27 -2.74
CA ALA A 152 -9.99 -15.22 -1.85
C ALA A 152 -9.23 -15.77 -0.62
N PRO A 153 -9.71 -16.82 0.08
CA PRO A 153 -8.94 -17.42 1.18
C PRO A 153 -7.60 -18.00 0.75
N ILE A 154 -7.52 -18.59 -0.46
CA ILE A 154 -6.29 -19.14 -1.01
C ILE A 154 -5.29 -18.02 -1.34
N VAL A 155 -5.74 -16.95 -2.00
CA VAL A 155 -4.91 -15.77 -2.28
C VAL A 155 -4.37 -15.16 -0.99
N ALA A 156 -5.23 -14.97 0.02
CA ALA A 156 -4.82 -14.41 1.31
C ALA A 156 -3.78 -15.29 2.02
N ARG A 157 -3.95 -16.62 1.98
CA ARG A 157 -2.96 -17.55 2.53
C ARG A 157 -1.62 -17.42 1.82
N LEU A 158 -1.61 -17.41 0.48
CA LEU A 158 -0.38 -17.32 -0.31
C LEU A 158 0.35 -15.98 -0.11
N ALA A 159 -0.40 -14.87 -0.02
CA ALA A 159 0.17 -13.56 0.30
C ALA A 159 0.83 -13.55 1.69
N LYS A 160 0.17 -14.15 2.69
CA LYS A 160 0.72 -14.27 4.04
C LYS A 160 1.96 -15.17 4.09
N GLU A 161 1.96 -16.28 3.35
CA GLU A 161 3.13 -17.16 3.20
C GLU A 161 4.30 -16.45 2.53
N ALA A 162 4.03 -15.53 1.60
CA ALA A 162 5.03 -14.67 0.96
C ALA A 162 5.56 -13.54 1.86
N GLY A 163 5.06 -13.40 3.08
CA GLY A 163 5.53 -12.43 4.07
C GLY A 163 4.81 -11.07 4.03
N ALA A 164 3.79 -10.91 3.21
CA ALA A 164 3.05 -9.65 3.07
C ALA A 164 2.06 -9.43 4.22
N LEU A 165 1.88 -8.17 4.62
CA LEU A 165 0.73 -7.76 5.42
C LEU A 165 -0.54 -7.94 4.58
N THR A 166 -1.38 -8.90 4.96
CA THR A 166 -2.55 -9.31 4.18
C THR A 166 -3.82 -8.75 4.83
N ILE A 167 -4.62 -8.04 4.03
CA ILE A 167 -5.87 -7.36 4.43
C ILE A 167 -7.03 -7.86 3.58
#